data_AF-A0A950VKP2-F1
#
_entry.id   AF-A0A950VKP2-F1
#
_cell.length_a   1.000
_cell.length_b   1.000
_cell.length_c   1.000
_cell.angle_alpha   90.00
_cell.angle_beta   90.00
_cell.angle_gamma   90.00
#
_symmetry.space_group_name_H-M   'P 1'
#
loop_
_entity.id
_entity.type
_entity.pdbx_description
1 polymer ?
#
loop_
_entity_poly.entity_id
_entity_poly.type
_entity_poly.pdbx_seq_one_letter_code
_entity_poly.pdbx_strand_id
1 'polypeptide(L)'
;YLEECRATHEANISQEDVCLSAYRLPSVSEMHRLVEVLDRSAYPIFLHCRRGADRTGLVSAVVLLLQTDTRLADARRQLGLRFGHVALGRTASLDGFLDLYADWLTARGLTHSRENFRRWLEHDYWPGAGRCRLEALAVPARIPGGEPFALRVRSHNLGTQTWKFQAGANAGIHAGFIVYDAQDHEVVEGRGGLFDAEVAPGQSMDLTLALPALKGPSHFRVLVDMVEEQQGWFYQAGSEPLEQELEVGP
;
A
#
# COMPACT_ATOMS: atom_id res chain seq x y z
N TYR A 1 19.23 -10.21 -4.58
CA TYR A 1 18.73 -11.45 -3.99
C TYR A 1 19.23 -12.73 -4.65
N LEU A 2 19.79 -12.71 -5.88
CA LEU A 2 20.32 -13.93 -6.53
C LEU A 2 21.33 -14.71 -5.67
N GLU A 3 22.19 -14.03 -4.93
CA GLU A 3 23.16 -14.68 -4.02
C GLU A 3 22.49 -15.34 -2.82
N GLU A 4 21.44 -14.71 -2.27
CA GLU A 4 20.66 -15.26 -1.15
C GLU A 4 19.91 -16.52 -1.57
N CYS A 5 19.22 -16.47 -2.72
CA CYS A 5 18.56 -17.65 -3.29
C CYS A 5 19.53 -18.79 -3.59
N ARG A 6 20.76 -18.47 -4.03
CA ARG A 6 21.79 -19.48 -4.24
C ARG A 6 22.21 -20.13 -2.93
N ALA A 7 22.48 -19.31 -1.91
CA ALA A 7 22.92 -19.81 -0.60
C ALA A 7 21.85 -20.69 0.08
N THR A 8 20.58 -20.28 0.04
CA THR A 8 19.47 -21.08 0.61
C THR A 8 19.26 -22.38 -0.16
N HIS A 9 19.35 -22.34 -1.49
CA HIS A 9 19.28 -23.53 -2.33
C HIS A 9 20.42 -24.52 -2.04
N GLU A 10 21.67 -24.05 -1.97
CA GLU A 10 22.84 -24.87 -1.64
C GLU A 10 22.73 -25.49 -0.23
N ALA A 11 22.12 -24.77 0.71
CA ALA A 11 21.88 -25.25 2.07
C ALA A 11 20.61 -26.13 2.21
N ASN A 12 19.86 -26.36 1.13
CA ASN A 12 18.56 -27.04 1.14
C ASN A 12 17.57 -26.42 2.16
N ILE A 13 17.55 -25.09 2.22
CA ILE A 13 16.65 -24.30 3.06
C ILE A 13 15.53 -23.75 2.17
N SER A 14 14.28 -23.94 2.58
CA SER A 14 13.13 -23.32 1.93
C SER A 14 13.19 -21.81 2.17
N GLN A 15 13.15 -21.02 1.10
CA GLN A 15 13.13 -19.56 1.15
C GLN A 15 11.74 -19.05 0.79
N GLU A 16 11.23 -18.11 1.60
CA GLU A 16 9.95 -17.45 1.42
C GLU A 16 10.17 -15.94 1.51
N ASP A 17 9.83 -15.22 0.44
CA ASP A 17 10.01 -13.77 0.39
C ASP A 17 8.70 -13.03 0.70
N VAL A 18 8.79 -11.99 1.54
CA VAL A 18 7.70 -11.05 1.87
C VAL A 18 8.22 -9.62 1.66
N CYS A 19 7.53 -8.84 0.85
CA CYS A 19 7.96 -7.53 0.36
C CYS A 19 7.55 -6.38 1.30
N LEU A 20 8.16 -6.33 2.48
CA LEU A 20 7.92 -5.25 3.44
C LEU A 20 8.82 -4.02 3.21
N SER A 21 8.23 -2.83 3.36
CA SER A 21 8.94 -1.55 3.44
C SER A 21 9.39 -1.26 4.87
N ALA A 22 10.51 -0.56 5.05
CA ALA A 22 10.92 -0.03 6.35
C ALA A 22 10.31 1.35 6.64
N TYR A 23 9.63 1.95 5.66
CA TYR A 23 9.22 3.36 5.66
C TYR A 23 7.73 3.56 5.39
N ARG A 24 6.99 2.46 5.22
CA ARG A 24 5.57 2.46 4.90
C ARG A 24 4.87 1.42 5.74
N LEU A 25 3.56 1.62 5.93
CA LEU A 25 2.71 0.55 6.45
C LEU A 25 2.76 -0.67 5.51
N PRO A 26 2.75 -1.90 6.05
CA PRO A 26 2.59 -3.11 5.23
C PRO A 26 1.33 -3.05 4.36
N SER A 27 1.35 -3.64 3.17
CA SER A 27 0.11 -3.79 2.41
C SER A 27 -0.75 -4.90 3.02
N VAL A 28 -2.04 -4.88 2.71
CA VAL A 28 -2.95 -5.98 3.08
C VAL A 28 -2.46 -7.31 2.49
N SER A 29 -2.07 -7.31 1.21
CA SER A 29 -1.57 -8.51 0.52
C SER A 29 -0.30 -9.11 1.16
N GLU A 30 0.67 -8.27 1.54
CA GLU A 30 1.91 -8.74 2.16
C GLU A 30 1.68 -9.25 3.59
N MET A 31 0.71 -8.68 4.32
CA MET A 31 0.33 -9.21 5.63
C MET A 31 -0.37 -10.56 5.54
N HIS A 32 -1.27 -10.76 4.56
CA HIS A 32 -1.84 -12.08 4.29
C HIS A 32 -0.77 -13.07 3.87
N ARG A 33 0.16 -12.66 3.00
CA ARG A 33 1.28 -13.49 2.57
C ARG A 33 2.16 -13.91 3.75
N LEU A 34 2.45 -12.99 4.67
CA LEU A 34 3.20 -13.30 5.88
C LEU A 34 2.47 -14.33 6.77
N VAL A 35 1.17 -14.15 7.00
CA VAL A 35 0.37 -15.10 7.79
C VAL A 35 0.37 -16.48 7.12
N GLU A 36 0.17 -16.54 5.80
CA GLU A 36 0.22 -17.77 5.01
C GLU A 36 1.58 -18.48 5.14
N VAL A 37 2.68 -17.74 4.99
CA VAL A 37 4.05 -18.26 5.13
C VAL A 37 4.26 -18.84 6.53
N LEU A 38 3.83 -18.12 7.58
CA LEU A 38 3.97 -18.58 8.96
C LEU A 38 3.13 -19.84 9.24
N ASP A 39 1.94 -19.95 8.65
CA ASP A 39 1.05 -21.10 8.86
C ASP A 39 1.54 -22.37 8.15
N ARG A 40 2.14 -22.24 6.96
CA ARG A 40 2.55 -23.38 6.14
C ARG A 40 3.99 -23.85 6.34
N SER A 41 4.86 -23.00 6.87
CA SER A 41 6.29 -23.28 6.94
C SER A 41 6.62 -24.28 8.05
N ALA A 42 7.61 -25.14 7.80
CA ALA A 42 8.19 -25.96 8.85
C ALA A 42 9.06 -25.10 9.78
N TYR A 43 8.97 -25.36 11.08
CA TYR A 43 9.79 -24.70 12.11
C TYR A 43 11.07 -25.51 12.38
N PRO A 44 12.20 -24.86 12.72
CA PRO A 44 12.36 -23.43 12.99
C PRO A 44 12.48 -22.55 11.73
N ILE A 45 12.00 -21.31 11.81
CA ILE A 45 12.12 -20.29 10.74
C ILE A 45 13.24 -19.30 11.09
N PHE A 46 14.10 -18.99 10.11
CA PHE A 46 15.05 -17.88 10.20
C PHE A 46 14.49 -16.64 9.49
N LEU A 47 14.39 -15.52 10.20
CA LEU A 47 13.87 -14.24 9.72
C LEU A 47 15.01 -13.23 9.61
N HIS A 48 15.11 -12.53 8.47
CA HIS A 48 15.98 -11.36 8.37
C HIS A 48 15.43 -10.29 7.42
N CYS A 49 16.11 -9.15 7.41
CA CYS A 49 15.97 -8.12 6.38
C CYS A 49 17.38 -7.62 6.03
N ARG A 50 17.53 -6.44 5.40
CA ARG A 50 18.86 -5.90 5.07
C ARG A 50 19.74 -5.62 6.29
N ARG A 51 19.17 -5.14 7.40
CA ARG A 51 19.91 -4.72 8.61
C ARG A 51 19.48 -5.41 9.89
N GLY A 52 18.49 -6.31 9.82
CA GLY A 52 17.96 -7.01 11.00
C GLY A 52 17.23 -6.12 12.03
N ALA A 53 16.87 -4.89 11.67
CA ALA A 53 16.27 -3.91 12.58
C ALA A 53 14.77 -3.72 12.32
N ASP A 54 14.39 -2.79 11.43
CA ASP A 54 13.00 -2.32 11.29
C ASP A 54 12.00 -3.42 10.88
N ARG A 55 12.17 -3.99 9.68
CA ARG A 55 11.24 -5.02 9.15
C ARG A 55 11.33 -6.32 9.93
N THR A 56 12.53 -6.69 10.36
CA THR A 56 12.74 -7.86 11.22
C THR A 56 12.03 -7.68 12.55
N GLY A 57 12.11 -6.50 13.17
CA GLY A 57 11.43 -6.17 14.41
C GLY A 57 9.91 -6.21 14.27
N LEU A 58 9.37 -5.64 13.19
CA LEU A 58 7.94 -5.71 12.90
C LEU A 58 7.47 -7.17 12.75
N VAL A 59 8.14 -7.97 11.91
CA VAL A 59 7.73 -9.38 11.71
C VAL A 59 7.90 -10.18 12.99
N SER A 60 8.93 -9.90 13.80
CA SER A 60 9.10 -10.54 15.12
C SER A 60 7.94 -10.20 16.06
N ALA A 61 7.45 -8.96 16.07
CA ALA A 61 6.25 -8.58 16.82
C ALA A 61 5.02 -9.32 16.31
N VAL A 62 4.81 -9.39 14.99
CA VAL A 62 3.70 -10.12 14.36
C VAL A 62 3.73 -11.60 14.73
N VAL A 63 4.89 -12.26 14.68
CA VAL A 63 5.06 -13.67 15.09
C VAL A 63 4.68 -13.87 16.55
N LEU A 64 5.13 -13.00 17.46
CA LEU A 64 4.77 -13.08 18.87
C LEU A 64 3.25 -12.95 19.08
N LEU A 65 2.60 -12.03 18.38
CA LEU A 65 1.16 -11.79 18.48
C LEU A 65 0.31 -12.90 17.84
N LEU A 66 0.82 -13.60 16.82
CA LEU A 66 0.11 -14.71 16.17
C LEU A 66 0.32 -16.05 16.86
N GLN A 67 1.50 -16.30 17.44
CA GLN A 67 1.92 -17.65 17.84
C GLN A 67 2.05 -17.85 19.34
N THR A 68 2.03 -16.78 20.13
CA THR A 68 2.17 -16.85 21.59
C THR A 68 1.07 -16.05 22.27
N ASP A 69 0.98 -16.15 23.60
CA ASP A 69 0.07 -15.34 24.41
C ASP A 69 0.76 -14.05 24.94
N THR A 70 1.80 -13.58 24.22
CA THR A 70 2.54 -12.36 24.54
C THR A 70 1.62 -11.14 24.50
N ARG A 71 1.73 -10.24 25.49
CA ARG A 71 0.95 -8.99 25.49
C ARG A 71 1.39 -8.09 24.34
N LEU A 72 0.46 -7.30 23.78
CA LEU A 72 0.77 -6.32 22.74
C LEU A 72 1.92 -5.37 23.11
N ALA A 73 1.95 -4.91 24.36
CA ALA A 73 3.03 -4.05 24.86
C ALA A 73 4.41 -4.74 24.83
N ASP A 74 4.47 -6.05 25.05
CA ASP A 74 5.73 -6.80 25.03
C ASP A 74 6.19 -7.10 23.60
N ALA A 75 5.26 -7.44 22.69
CA ALA A 75 5.55 -7.62 21.27
C ALA A 75 6.06 -6.32 20.63
N ARG A 76 5.50 -5.17 21.00
CA ARG A 76 5.98 -3.84 20.56
C ARG A 76 7.45 -3.60 20.83
N ARG A 77 8.04 -4.22 21.86
CA ARG A 77 9.46 -4.05 22.19
C ARG A 77 10.41 -4.62 21.13
N GLN A 78 9.92 -5.43 20.19
CA GLN A 78 10.70 -5.83 19.02
C GLN A 78 11.00 -4.65 18.07
N LEU A 79 10.17 -3.61 18.10
CA LEU A 79 10.45 -2.29 17.51
C LEU A 79 11.04 -1.37 18.58
N GLY A 80 12.31 -1.60 18.92
CA GLY A 80 12.97 -0.80 19.96
C GLY A 80 14.45 -0.56 19.71
N LEU A 81 15.01 0.39 20.45
CA LEU A 81 16.42 0.79 20.38
C LEU A 81 17.39 -0.39 20.52
N ARG A 82 17.02 -1.39 21.34
CA ARG A 82 17.80 -2.63 21.52
C ARG A 82 18.08 -3.35 20.19
N PHE A 83 17.14 -3.26 19.24
CA PHE A 83 17.23 -3.90 17.93
C PHE A 83 17.56 -2.90 16.80
N GLY A 84 17.99 -1.69 17.16
CA GLY A 84 18.38 -0.65 16.21
C GLY A 84 17.21 0.06 15.53
N HIS A 85 15.99 -0.11 16.03
CA HIS A 85 14.82 0.61 15.55
C HIS A 85 14.62 1.93 16.32
N VAL A 86 14.31 2.99 15.58
CA VAL A 86 13.95 4.31 16.12
C VAL A 86 12.69 4.79 15.39
N ALA A 87 11.63 5.07 16.14
CA ALA A 87 10.38 5.60 15.63
C ALA A 87 10.49 7.12 15.31
N LEU A 88 11.29 7.47 14.30
CA LEU A 88 11.51 8.86 13.87
C LEU A 88 11.39 9.01 12.36
N GLY A 89 10.60 9.99 11.93
CA GLY A 89 10.33 10.20 10.51
C GLY A 89 9.57 9.01 9.92
N ARG A 90 10.02 8.49 8.76
CA ARG A 90 9.26 7.47 8.02
C ARG A 90 9.25 6.08 8.68
N THR A 91 10.25 5.75 9.51
CA THR A 91 10.32 4.45 10.19
C THR A 91 9.25 4.27 11.24
N ALA A 92 8.69 5.38 11.78
CA ALA A 92 7.56 5.37 12.69
C ALA A 92 6.28 4.74 12.08
N SER A 93 6.23 4.56 10.75
CA SER A 93 5.14 3.84 10.09
C SER A 93 4.99 2.40 10.60
N LEU A 94 6.08 1.75 11.03
CA LEU A 94 6.02 0.37 11.53
C LEU A 94 5.40 0.30 12.94
N ASP A 95 5.66 1.29 13.80
CA ASP A 95 4.94 1.46 15.06
C ASP A 95 3.46 1.72 14.81
N GLY A 96 3.17 2.57 13.81
CA GLY A 96 1.83 2.89 13.37
C GLY A 96 1.01 1.65 12.99
N PHE A 97 1.62 0.60 12.45
CA PHE A 97 0.92 -0.68 12.21
C PHE A 97 0.40 -1.31 13.51
N LEU A 98 1.21 -1.32 14.58
CA LEU A 98 0.77 -1.85 15.88
C LEU A 98 -0.22 -0.90 16.55
N ASP A 99 -0.15 0.40 16.28
CA ASP A 99 -1.12 1.41 16.75
C ASP A 99 -2.50 1.17 16.12
N LEU A 100 -2.57 0.93 14.82
CA LEU A 100 -3.83 0.58 14.14
C LEU A 100 -4.51 -0.64 14.78
N TYR A 101 -3.73 -1.65 15.19
CA TYR A 101 -4.28 -2.80 15.91
C TYR A 101 -4.74 -2.44 17.33
N ALA A 102 -3.97 -1.64 18.06
CA ALA A 102 -4.34 -1.18 19.41
C ALA A 102 -5.62 -0.34 19.39
N ASP A 103 -5.78 0.52 18.39
CA ASP A 103 -6.97 1.34 18.17
C ASP A 103 -8.18 0.46 17.82
N TRP A 104 -7.98 -0.55 16.96
CA TRP A 104 -9.02 -1.52 16.61
C TRP A 104 -9.53 -2.30 17.84
N LEU A 105 -8.62 -2.73 18.71
CA LEU A 105 -8.95 -3.38 19.98
C LEU A 105 -9.75 -2.44 20.89
N THR A 106 -9.25 -1.22 21.08
CA THR A 106 -9.86 -0.20 21.94
C THR A 106 -11.28 0.15 21.47
N ALA A 107 -11.46 0.38 20.18
CA ALA A 107 -12.75 0.71 19.59
C ALA A 107 -13.80 -0.40 19.76
N ARG A 108 -13.38 -1.65 19.99
CA ARG A 108 -14.26 -2.81 20.17
C ARG A 108 -14.32 -3.31 21.62
N GLY A 109 -13.62 -2.66 22.54
CA GLY A 109 -13.52 -3.11 23.94
C GLY A 109 -12.84 -4.47 24.09
N LEU A 110 -11.94 -4.82 23.16
CA LEU A 110 -11.25 -6.11 23.12
C LEU A 110 -9.85 -5.99 23.73
N THR A 111 -9.32 -7.14 24.16
CA THR A 111 -7.91 -7.30 24.49
C THR A 111 -7.20 -8.11 23.41
N HIS A 112 -5.87 -8.01 23.37
CA HIS A 112 -5.09 -8.84 22.45
C HIS A 112 -5.31 -10.33 22.77
N SER A 113 -5.62 -11.08 21.72
CA SER A 113 -5.52 -12.54 21.65
C SER A 113 -5.05 -12.90 20.24
N ARG A 114 -4.51 -14.11 20.05
CA ARG A 114 -4.09 -14.61 18.74
C ARG A 114 -5.23 -14.57 17.72
N GLU A 115 -6.43 -14.96 18.14
CA GLU A 115 -7.64 -14.94 17.33
C GLU A 115 -8.04 -13.51 16.93
N ASN A 116 -8.03 -12.57 17.87
CA ASN A 116 -8.34 -11.17 17.59
C ASN A 116 -7.33 -10.55 16.62
N PHE A 117 -6.04 -10.85 16.78
CA PHE A 117 -5.01 -10.31 15.89
C PHE A 117 -5.12 -10.91 14.49
N ARG A 118 -5.32 -12.23 14.38
CA ARG A 118 -5.55 -12.90 13.09
C ARG A 118 -6.78 -12.33 12.38
N ARG A 119 -7.92 -12.24 13.07
CA ARG A 119 -9.15 -11.65 12.53
C ARG A 119 -8.92 -10.24 12.02
N TRP A 120 -8.20 -9.43 12.80
CA TRP A 120 -7.90 -8.06 12.39
C TRP A 120 -7.08 -8.04 11.09
N LEU A 121 -6.00 -8.82 11.00
CA LEU A 121 -5.21 -8.92 9.77
C LEU A 121 -6.02 -9.42 8.57
N GLU A 122 -6.92 -10.37 8.80
CA GLU A 122 -7.66 -11.04 7.73
C GLU A 122 -8.82 -10.21 7.18
N HIS A 123 -9.43 -9.35 8.00
CA HIS A 123 -10.72 -8.73 7.66
C HIS A 123 -10.82 -7.23 7.92
N ASP A 124 -10.02 -6.68 8.83
CA ASP A 124 -10.19 -5.31 9.31
C ASP A 124 -8.96 -4.43 9.02
N TYR A 125 -7.79 -5.02 8.78
CA TYR A 125 -6.55 -4.27 8.56
C TYR A 125 -6.61 -3.53 7.23
N TRP A 126 -6.26 -2.25 7.29
CA TRP A 126 -5.96 -1.45 6.11
C TRP A 126 -4.87 -0.42 6.42
N PRO A 127 -3.87 -0.23 5.55
CA PRO A 127 -2.81 0.74 5.78
C PRO A 127 -3.30 2.18 5.53
N GLY A 128 -3.42 2.95 6.62
CA GLY A 128 -3.60 4.40 6.58
C GLY A 128 -4.84 4.85 5.79
N ALA A 129 -4.66 5.86 4.93
CA ALA A 129 -5.71 6.41 4.10
C ALA A 129 -6.05 5.55 2.86
N GLY A 130 -5.24 4.51 2.58
CA GLY A 130 -5.09 3.86 1.28
C GLY A 130 -6.29 3.07 0.75
N ARG A 131 -7.50 3.23 1.31
CA ARG A 131 -8.70 2.48 0.92
C ARG A 131 -9.61 3.38 0.10
N CYS A 132 -9.66 3.16 -1.20
CA CYS A 132 -10.55 3.87 -2.10
C CYS A 132 -11.32 2.94 -3.01
N ARG A 133 -12.37 3.51 -3.62
CA ARG A 133 -12.97 2.98 -4.84
C ARG A 133 -13.03 4.09 -5.86
N LEU A 134 -12.60 3.80 -7.09
CA LEU A 134 -12.69 4.71 -8.22
C LEU A 134 -13.87 4.33 -9.11
N GLU A 135 -14.52 5.36 -9.66
CA GLU A 135 -15.58 5.24 -10.64
C GLU A 135 -15.25 6.14 -11.84
N ALA A 136 -15.28 5.57 -13.03
CA ALA A 136 -15.10 6.32 -14.27
C ALA A 136 -16.36 7.15 -14.57
N LEU A 137 -16.24 8.49 -14.54
CA LEU A 137 -17.34 9.39 -14.90
C LEU A 137 -17.30 9.77 -16.38
N ALA A 138 -16.10 10.03 -16.90
CA ALA A 138 -15.85 10.30 -18.31
C ALA A 138 -14.43 9.88 -18.67
N VAL A 139 -14.29 8.67 -19.20
CA VAL A 139 -13.02 8.13 -19.69
C VAL A 139 -13.25 7.69 -21.14
N PRO A 140 -12.77 8.45 -22.14
CA PRO A 140 -13.06 8.15 -23.53
C PRO A 140 -12.28 6.91 -23.97
N ALA A 141 -12.97 5.97 -24.63
CA ALA A 141 -12.30 4.83 -25.28
C ALA A 141 -11.46 5.27 -26.49
N ARG A 142 -11.81 6.41 -27.11
CA ARG A 142 -11.08 7.01 -28.22
C ARG A 142 -10.60 8.42 -27.86
N ILE A 143 -9.30 8.65 -27.95
CA ILE A 143 -8.67 9.92 -27.60
C ILE A 143 -8.25 10.68 -28.87
N PRO A 144 -8.22 12.03 -28.83
CA PRO A 144 -7.77 12.81 -29.96
C PRO A 144 -6.28 12.58 -30.24
N GLY A 145 -5.93 12.35 -31.50
CA GLY A 145 -4.54 12.16 -31.92
C GLY A 145 -3.71 13.43 -31.72
N GLY A 146 -2.72 13.36 -30.82
CA GLY A 146 -1.76 14.46 -30.64
C GLY A 146 -2.29 15.69 -29.91
N GLU A 147 -3.46 15.62 -29.27
CA GLU A 147 -4.01 16.70 -28.44
C GLU A 147 -4.15 16.27 -26.96
N PRO A 148 -3.99 17.19 -26.00
CA PRO A 148 -4.31 16.91 -24.60
C PRO A 148 -5.79 16.59 -24.41
N PHE A 149 -6.08 15.72 -23.44
CA PHE A 149 -7.46 15.35 -23.10
C PHE A 149 -7.59 15.17 -21.59
N ALA A 150 -8.82 15.02 -21.10
CA ALA A 150 -9.09 14.88 -19.69
C ALA A 150 -9.86 13.59 -19.38
N LEU A 151 -9.52 12.96 -18.26
CA LEU A 151 -10.31 11.91 -17.64
C LEU A 151 -11.04 12.48 -16.45
N ARG A 152 -12.30 12.09 -16.25
CA ARG A 152 -13.04 12.39 -15.02
C ARG A 152 -13.34 11.12 -14.26
N VAL A 153 -12.96 11.12 -12.99
CA VAL A 153 -13.18 10.01 -12.07
C VAL A 153 -13.84 10.51 -10.80
N ARG A 154 -14.67 9.68 -10.17
CA ARG A 154 -15.12 9.88 -8.79
C ARG A 154 -14.31 8.97 -7.90
N SER A 155 -13.67 9.56 -6.89
CA SER A 155 -12.95 8.82 -5.87
C SER A 155 -13.74 8.80 -4.57
N HIS A 156 -13.97 7.60 -4.04
CA HIS A 156 -14.67 7.38 -2.77
C HIS A 156 -13.68 7.03 -1.67
N ASN A 157 -13.72 7.78 -0.57
CA ASN A 157 -12.96 7.47 0.63
C ASN A 157 -13.66 6.36 1.41
N LEU A 158 -13.11 5.14 1.31
CA LEU A 158 -13.57 3.97 2.03
C LEU A 158 -12.71 3.68 3.27
N GLY A 159 -11.69 4.50 3.51
CA GLY A 159 -10.78 4.38 4.63
C GLY A 159 -11.36 4.94 5.93
N THR A 160 -10.54 4.97 6.96
CA THR A 160 -10.90 5.48 8.29
C THR A 160 -10.36 6.88 8.56
N GLN A 161 -9.55 7.43 7.65
CA GLN A 161 -8.91 8.73 7.77
C GLN A 161 -9.48 9.72 6.76
N THR A 162 -9.64 10.98 7.16
CA THR A 162 -9.97 12.06 6.23
C THR A 162 -8.80 12.28 5.28
N TRP A 163 -9.09 12.24 3.98
CA TRP A 163 -8.09 12.57 2.97
C TRP A 163 -7.85 14.07 2.95
N LYS A 164 -6.58 14.47 2.89
CA LYS A 164 -6.17 15.87 2.79
C LYS A 164 -5.45 16.08 1.47
N PHE A 165 -6.12 16.74 0.53
CA PHE A 165 -5.53 17.19 -0.71
C PHE A 165 -4.73 18.46 -0.45
N GLN A 166 -3.66 18.65 -1.22
CA GLN A 166 -2.81 19.82 -1.13
C GLN A 166 -2.51 20.36 -2.52
N ALA A 167 -2.30 21.67 -2.62
CA ALA A 167 -1.87 22.27 -3.89
C ALA A 167 -0.49 21.77 -4.37
N GLY A 168 0.39 21.38 -3.45
CA GLY A 168 1.70 20.81 -3.77
C GLY A 168 1.68 19.29 -3.92
N ALA A 169 2.56 18.74 -4.76
CA ALA A 169 2.64 17.30 -5.05
C ALA A 169 3.60 16.51 -4.12
N ASN A 170 4.09 17.11 -3.03
CA ASN A 170 5.07 16.46 -2.14
C ASN A 170 4.45 15.82 -0.89
N ALA A 171 3.18 16.13 -0.61
CA ALA A 171 2.46 15.67 0.57
C ALA A 171 0.95 15.76 0.34
N GLY A 172 0.19 14.99 1.11
CA GLY A 172 -1.25 14.89 0.93
C GLY A 172 -1.63 13.72 0.02
N ILE A 173 -2.92 13.70 -0.32
CA ILE A 173 -3.53 12.69 -1.18
C ILE A 173 -3.95 13.34 -2.48
N HIS A 174 -3.67 12.65 -3.59
CA HIS A 174 -3.96 13.10 -4.94
C HIS A 174 -4.52 11.95 -5.77
N ALA A 175 -5.15 12.27 -6.90
CA ALA A 175 -5.36 11.27 -7.93
C ALA A 175 -4.13 11.26 -8.85
N GLY A 176 -3.57 10.09 -9.09
CA GLY A 176 -2.50 9.90 -10.05
C GLY A 176 -2.99 9.13 -11.27
N PHE A 177 -2.25 9.26 -12.36
CA PHE A 177 -2.39 8.37 -13.50
C PHE A 177 -1.03 7.95 -14.02
N ILE A 178 -0.97 6.76 -14.61
CA ILE A 178 0.17 6.24 -15.35
C ILE A 178 -0.37 5.73 -16.69
N VAL A 179 0.25 6.15 -17.79
CA VAL A 179 -0.06 5.67 -19.13
C VAL A 179 1.05 4.73 -19.59
N TYR A 180 0.66 3.55 -20.05
CA TYR A 180 1.52 2.55 -20.64
C TYR A 180 1.28 2.44 -22.16
N ASP A 181 2.35 2.20 -22.92
CA ASP A 181 2.25 1.82 -24.33
C ASP A 181 1.87 0.33 -24.50
N ALA A 182 1.73 -0.12 -25.74
CA ALA A 182 1.39 -1.50 -26.08
C ALA A 182 2.50 -2.52 -25.73
N GLN A 183 3.66 -2.08 -25.24
CA GLN A 183 4.76 -2.91 -24.76
C GLN A 183 4.89 -2.85 -23.22
N ASP A 184 3.88 -2.28 -22.53
CA ASP A 184 3.87 -2.04 -21.08
C ASP A 184 4.99 -1.11 -20.60
N HIS A 185 5.56 -0.27 -21.47
CA HIS A 185 6.44 0.79 -21.03
C HIS A 185 5.64 2.00 -20.55
N GLU A 186 6.04 2.55 -19.41
CA GLU A 186 5.50 3.81 -18.91
C GLU A 186 5.86 4.96 -19.86
N VAL A 187 4.84 5.64 -20.38
CA VAL A 187 4.95 6.78 -21.29
C VAL A 187 4.85 8.10 -20.54
N VAL A 188 3.90 8.19 -19.60
CA VAL A 188 3.69 9.38 -18.77
C VAL A 188 3.03 9.03 -17.45
N GLU A 189 3.52 9.65 -16.39
CA GLU A 189 2.89 9.71 -15.08
C GLU A 189 2.44 11.15 -14.80
N GLY A 190 1.30 11.32 -14.14
CA GLY A 190 0.82 12.64 -13.72
C GLY A 190 -0.01 12.62 -12.45
N ARG A 191 -0.41 13.83 -12.04
CA ARG A 191 -1.24 14.09 -10.86
C ARG A 191 -2.41 14.99 -11.21
N GLY A 192 -3.52 14.78 -10.53
CA GLY A 192 -4.64 15.70 -10.43
C GLY A 192 -5.10 15.83 -8.97
N GLY A 193 -6.02 16.76 -8.72
CA GLY A 193 -6.41 17.11 -7.35
C GLY A 193 -5.40 18.00 -6.63
N LEU A 194 -4.55 18.74 -7.36
CA LEU A 194 -3.56 19.65 -6.80
C LEU A 194 -4.22 20.95 -6.28
N PHE A 195 -5.03 20.82 -5.24
CA PHE A 195 -5.71 21.92 -4.54
C PHE A 195 -5.99 21.52 -3.09
N ASP A 196 -6.29 22.49 -2.23
CA ASP A 196 -6.63 22.20 -0.84
C ASP A 196 -8.09 21.75 -0.72
N ALA A 197 -8.30 20.53 -0.25
CA ALA A 197 -9.62 19.98 0.02
C ALA A 197 -9.53 18.83 1.04
N GLU A 198 -10.64 18.53 1.69
CA GLU A 198 -10.76 17.39 2.58
C GLU A 198 -11.90 16.47 2.12
N VAL A 199 -11.68 15.16 2.19
CA VAL A 199 -12.69 14.13 1.91
C VAL A 199 -12.76 13.20 3.10
N ALA A 200 -13.78 13.35 3.94
CA ALA A 200 -13.95 12.53 5.13
C ALA A 200 -14.28 11.06 4.76
N PRO A 201 -14.06 10.10 5.68
CA PRO A 201 -14.52 8.73 5.51
C PRO A 201 -15.99 8.65 5.06
N GLY A 202 -16.27 7.84 4.04
CA GLY A 202 -17.60 7.68 3.44
C GLY A 202 -17.99 8.76 2.43
N GLN A 203 -17.20 9.82 2.27
CA GLN A 203 -17.42 10.85 1.25
C GLN A 203 -16.72 10.51 -0.07
N SER A 204 -17.01 11.30 -1.11
CA SER A 204 -16.39 11.17 -2.42
C SER A 204 -16.12 12.53 -3.05
N MET A 205 -15.17 12.56 -3.99
CA MET A 205 -14.86 13.75 -4.78
C MET A 205 -14.67 13.40 -6.25
N ASP A 206 -15.19 14.26 -7.12
CA ASP A 206 -14.97 14.19 -8.55
C ASP A 206 -13.66 14.89 -8.89
N LEU A 207 -12.77 14.19 -9.59
CA LEU A 207 -11.45 14.66 -9.96
C LEU A 207 -11.31 14.64 -11.48
N THR A 208 -10.66 15.68 -12.00
CA THR A 208 -10.30 15.78 -13.41
C THR A 208 -8.80 15.61 -13.54
N LEU A 209 -8.39 14.64 -14.35
CA LEU A 209 -7.00 14.33 -14.65
C LEU A 209 -6.71 14.85 -16.06
N ALA A 210 -5.77 15.79 -16.17
CA ALA A 210 -5.34 16.32 -17.45
C ALA A 210 -4.17 15.48 -17.97
N LEU A 211 -4.38 14.78 -19.09
CA LEU A 211 -3.36 13.98 -19.76
C LEU A 211 -2.77 14.80 -20.90
N PRO A 212 -1.44 14.75 -21.11
CA PRO A 212 -0.82 15.42 -22.24
C PRO A 212 -1.20 14.72 -23.55
N ALA A 213 -0.88 15.38 -24.67
CA ALA A 213 -0.96 14.77 -25.98
C ALA A 213 -0.12 13.50 -26.04
N LEU A 214 -0.77 12.35 -26.24
CA LEU A 214 -0.10 11.07 -26.44
C LEU A 214 0.32 10.95 -27.91
N LYS A 215 1.61 10.67 -28.12
CA LYS A 215 2.21 10.45 -29.44
C LYS A 215 2.69 9.01 -29.51
N GLY A 216 2.51 8.36 -30.65
CA GLY A 216 2.99 6.99 -30.86
C GLY A 216 1.86 6.04 -31.23
N PRO A 217 1.88 4.78 -30.75
CA PRO A 217 1.01 3.72 -31.24
C PRO A 217 -0.48 4.03 -31.05
N SER A 218 -1.34 3.33 -31.80
CA SER A 218 -2.79 3.54 -31.76
C SER A 218 -3.47 3.05 -30.47
N HIS A 219 -2.75 2.38 -29.57
CA HIS A 219 -3.30 1.81 -28.34
C HIS A 219 -2.41 2.14 -27.13
N PHE A 220 -3.05 2.54 -26.05
CA PHE A 220 -2.46 2.79 -24.75
C PHE A 220 -3.32 2.17 -23.65
N ARG A 221 -2.73 1.95 -22.48
CA ARG A 221 -3.47 1.60 -21.26
C ARG A 221 -3.23 2.69 -20.22
N VAL A 222 -4.30 3.23 -19.64
CA VAL A 222 -4.21 4.16 -18.52
C VAL A 222 -4.60 3.46 -17.23
N LEU A 223 -3.75 3.59 -16.22
CA LEU A 223 -4.04 3.24 -14.84
C LEU A 223 -4.28 4.54 -14.09
N VAL A 224 -5.41 4.64 -13.40
CA VAL A 224 -5.76 5.75 -12.52
C VAL A 224 -5.93 5.20 -11.11
N ASP A 225 -5.30 5.84 -10.14
CA ASP A 225 -5.40 5.46 -8.73
C ASP A 225 -5.25 6.68 -7.82
N MET A 226 -5.62 6.52 -6.55
CA MET A 226 -5.27 7.49 -5.51
C MET A 226 -3.85 7.25 -5.01
N VAL A 227 -3.16 8.32 -4.61
CA VAL A 227 -1.80 8.27 -4.07
C VAL A 227 -1.74 9.10 -2.80
N GLU A 228 -1.11 8.57 -1.76
CA GLU A 228 -0.66 9.35 -0.61
C GLU A 228 0.84 9.59 -0.80
N GLU A 229 1.25 10.83 -1.09
CA GLU A 229 2.58 11.11 -1.67
C GLU A 229 3.78 10.61 -0.82
N GLN A 230 3.57 10.38 0.48
CA GLN A 230 4.61 9.86 1.39
C GLN A 230 4.55 8.34 1.62
N GLN A 231 3.42 7.70 1.30
CA GLN A 231 3.15 6.28 1.47
C GLN A 231 3.08 5.52 0.14
N GLY A 232 2.66 6.14 -0.95
CA GLY A 232 2.56 5.52 -2.28
C GLY A 232 1.12 5.36 -2.74
N TRP A 233 0.95 4.53 -3.76
CA TRP A 233 -0.32 4.33 -4.44
C TRP A 233 -1.27 3.47 -3.61
N PHE A 234 -2.57 3.74 -3.69
CA PHE A 234 -3.58 3.03 -2.90
C PHE A 234 -3.74 1.58 -3.35
N TYR A 235 -3.43 1.25 -4.60
CA TYR A 235 -3.36 -0.14 -5.05
C TYR A 235 -2.26 -0.92 -4.35
N GLN A 236 -1.16 -0.27 -3.98
CA GLN A 236 -0.08 -0.91 -3.20
C GLN A 236 -0.54 -1.18 -1.76
N ALA A 237 -1.56 -0.46 -1.27
CA ALA A 237 -2.22 -0.72 0.00
C ALA A 237 -3.28 -1.85 -0.11
N GLY A 238 -3.78 -2.13 -1.31
CA GLY A 238 -4.79 -3.16 -1.59
C GLY A 238 -6.06 -2.65 -2.28
N SER A 239 -6.16 -1.35 -2.61
CA SER A 239 -7.29 -0.83 -3.39
C SER A 239 -7.24 -1.31 -4.84
N GLU A 240 -8.38 -1.37 -5.51
CA GLU A 240 -8.41 -1.65 -6.95
C GLU A 240 -8.25 -0.33 -7.72
N PRO A 241 -7.21 -0.20 -8.58
CA PRO A 241 -7.06 0.96 -9.46
C PRO A 241 -8.09 0.88 -10.60
N LEU A 242 -8.38 2.02 -11.22
CA LEU A 242 -9.15 2.07 -12.46
C LEU A 242 -8.19 1.87 -13.64
N GLU A 243 -8.40 0.81 -14.42
CA GLU A 243 -7.66 0.59 -15.67
C GLU A 243 -8.58 0.73 -16.88
N GLN A 244 -8.08 1.39 -17.93
CA GLN A 244 -8.82 1.58 -19.18
C GLN A 244 -7.89 1.51 -20.38
N GLU A 245 -8.33 0.81 -21.43
CA GLU A 245 -7.69 0.86 -22.75
C GLU A 245 -8.14 2.13 -23.51
N LEU A 246 -7.17 2.81 -24.12
CA LEU A 246 -7.35 4.02 -24.90
C LEU A 246 -6.88 3.77 -26.33
N GLU A 247 -7.75 4.02 -27.30
CA GLU A 247 -7.40 4.00 -28.73
C GLU A 247 -7.20 5.43 -29.24
N VAL A 248 -6.16 5.67 -30.02
CA VAL A 248 -5.98 6.94 -30.71
C VAL A 248 -6.97 7.01 -31.87
N GLY A 249 -7.88 7.97 -31.81
CA GLY A 249 -8.79 8.28 -32.90
C GLY A 249 -8.06 8.84 -34.14
N PRO A 250 -8.72 8.79 -35.31
CA PRO A 250 -8.18 9.35 -36.55
C PRO A 250 -7.95 10.87 -36.48
#